data_AF-A0A376TJC8-F1
#
_entry.id   AF-A0A376TJC8-F1
#
_cell.length_a   1.000
_cell.length_b   1.000
_cell.length_c   1.000
_cell.angle_alpha   90.00
_cell.angle_beta   90.00
_cell.angle_gamma   90.00
#
_symmetry.space_group_name_H-M   'P 1'
#
loop_
_entity.id
_entity.type
_entity.pdbx_description
1 polymer ?
#
loop_
_entity_poly.entity_id
_entity_poly.type
_entity_poly.pdbx_seq_one_letter_code
_entity_poly.pdbx_strand_id
1 'polypeptide(L)'
;MTALKVGSESWWQSKHGPEWQRLNDEMFEVTFWWRDPQGSEEYSTIKRVWIYITGVTDHHQNSQPQSMQRIAGTDVWQWTTQLNANWRGSYCFIPTERDDIFSAPSPDRLELREGWRKLLPQAIADPLNPQSWKGGRGHAVSALEMPQAPLQPGWDCPQAPEIAAKEIIWKSERLKNSRRVWIFTTGDATAEERPLAVLLDGEFWAQSMPVWPVLTSLTIVSNFLPPCMC
;
A
#
# COMPACT_ATOMS: atom_id res chain seq x y z
N MET A 1 28.53 14.87 -12.86
CA MET A 1 27.45 14.91 -11.85
C MET A 1 28.10 15.08 -10.49
N THR A 2 27.77 16.14 -9.74
CA THR A 2 28.23 16.32 -8.37
C THR A 2 27.48 15.32 -7.49
N ALA A 3 28.19 14.44 -6.77
CA ALA A 3 27.55 13.51 -5.86
C ALA A 3 26.83 14.29 -4.74
N LEU A 4 25.52 14.08 -4.59
CA LEU A 4 24.75 14.69 -3.51
C LEU A 4 25.20 14.09 -2.18
N LYS A 5 25.35 14.93 -1.14
CA LYS A 5 25.69 14.47 0.20
C LYS A 5 24.50 13.68 0.76
N VAL A 6 24.70 12.42 1.11
CA VAL A 6 23.65 11.57 1.69
C VAL A 6 23.03 12.23 2.92
N GLY A 7 21.70 12.24 2.99
CA GLY A 7 20.93 12.91 4.06
C GLY A 7 20.82 14.43 3.94
N SER A 8 21.42 15.07 2.91
CA SER A 8 21.13 16.48 2.65
C SER A 8 19.73 16.66 2.07
N GLU A 9 19.18 17.87 2.21
CA GLU A 9 17.87 18.19 1.62
C GLU A 9 17.81 17.92 0.12
N SER A 10 18.86 18.31 -0.61
CA SER A 10 18.98 18.03 -2.04
C SER A 10 19.05 16.54 -2.38
N TRP A 11 19.59 15.70 -1.49
CA TRP A 11 19.58 14.24 -1.67
C TRP A 11 18.18 13.66 -1.43
N TRP A 12 17.46 14.15 -0.41
CA TRP A 12 16.07 13.73 -0.16
C TRP A 12 15.13 14.14 -1.28
N GLN A 13 15.34 15.30 -1.90
CA GLN A 13 14.55 15.75 -3.06
C GLN A 13 14.69 14.84 -4.29
N SER A 14 15.73 14.01 -4.39
CA SER A 14 15.84 13.02 -5.46
C SER A 14 15.17 11.68 -5.13
N LYS A 15 14.53 11.53 -3.97
CA LYS A 15 13.82 10.31 -3.55
C LYS A 15 12.31 10.47 -3.71
N HIS A 16 11.67 9.49 -4.33
CA HIS A 16 10.23 9.50 -4.63
C HIS A 16 9.54 8.18 -4.24
N GLY A 17 10.14 7.42 -3.31
CA GLY A 17 9.71 6.10 -2.87
C GLY A 17 10.85 5.08 -2.93
N PRO A 18 10.53 3.77 -2.90
CA PRO A 18 11.52 2.71 -3.07
C PRO A 18 12.19 2.79 -4.44
N GLU A 19 13.48 2.49 -4.49
CA GLU A 19 14.26 2.41 -5.72
C GLU A 19 14.63 0.96 -5.99
N TRP A 20 14.73 0.56 -7.26
CA TRP A 20 15.07 -0.81 -7.62
C TRP A 20 16.05 -0.89 -8.77
N GLN A 21 16.86 -1.94 -8.76
CA GLN A 21 17.79 -2.29 -9.83
C GLN A 21 17.66 -3.77 -10.19
N ARG A 22 17.74 -4.06 -11.48
CA ARG A 22 17.64 -5.43 -11.99
C ARG A 22 18.88 -6.22 -11.58
N LEU A 23 18.69 -7.35 -10.90
CA LEU A 23 19.78 -8.29 -10.58
C LEU A 23 19.96 -9.32 -11.71
N ASN A 24 18.85 -9.89 -12.17
CA ASN A 24 18.81 -10.86 -13.26
C ASN A 24 17.43 -10.85 -13.94
N ASP A 25 17.10 -11.88 -14.72
CA ASP A 25 15.82 -11.94 -15.44
C ASP A 25 14.59 -12.02 -14.53
N GLU A 26 14.75 -12.60 -13.34
CA GLU A 26 13.65 -12.92 -12.42
C GLU A 26 13.62 -12.03 -11.17
N MET A 27 14.72 -11.36 -10.81
CA MET A 27 14.86 -10.70 -9.52
C MET A 27 15.35 -9.26 -9.64
N PHE A 28 14.83 -8.42 -8.75
CA PHE A 28 15.25 -7.03 -8.54
C PHE A 28 15.74 -6.87 -7.10
N GLU A 29 16.79 -6.08 -6.94
CA GLU A 29 17.16 -5.53 -5.64
C GLU A 29 16.37 -4.24 -5.43
N VAL A 30 15.72 -4.12 -4.28
CA VAL A 30 14.86 -2.99 -3.94
C VAL A 30 15.34 -2.37 -2.64
N THR A 31 15.59 -1.06 -2.67
CA THR A 31 16.01 -0.28 -1.51
C THR A 31 14.89 0.68 -1.09
N PHE A 32 14.51 0.59 0.17
CA PHE A 32 13.55 1.45 0.82
C PHE A 32 14.28 2.53 1.60
N TRP A 33 13.69 3.72 1.66
CA TRP A 33 14.24 4.87 2.34
C TRP A 33 13.20 5.46 3.28
N TRP A 34 13.61 5.81 4.49
CA TRP A 34 12.78 6.58 5.42
C TRP A 34 13.60 7.71 6.03
N ARG A 35 13.03 8.91 6.00
CA ARG A 35 13.63 10.12 6.58
C ARG A 35 13.15 10.27 8.01
N ASP A 36 14.10 10.29 8.94
CA ASP A 36 13.79 10.53 10.34
C ASP A 36 13.52 12.03 10.59
N PRO A 37 12.28 12.43 10.95
CA PRO A 37 11.97 13.82 11.19
C PRO A 37 12.67 14.40 12.43
N GLN A 38 13.23 13.56 13.30
CA GLN A 38 13.96 13.98 14.50
C GLN A 38 15.47 14.13 14.27
N GLY A 39 15.95 13.86 13.04
CA GLY A 39 17.35 13.99 12.68
C GLY A 39 18.17 12.72 12.91
N SER A 40 19.46 12.89 13.21
CA SER A 40 20.41 11.79 13.42
C SER A 40 20.18 11.04 14.74
N GLU A 41 20.92 9.96 14.93
CA GLU A 41 20.92 9.15 16.16
C GLU A 41 21.32 9.92 17.43
N GLU A 42 21.95 11.09 17.29
CA GLU A 42 22.28 11.97 18.43
C GLU A 42 21.03 12.62 19.03
N TYR A 43 19.97 12.79 18.23
CA TYR A 43 18.77 13.53 18.61
C TYR A 43 17.50 12.67 18.60
N SER A 44 17.41 11.73 17.66
CA SER A 44 16.21 10.91 17.46
C SER A 44 16.03 9.84 18.54
N THR A 45 14.79 9.70 19.03
CA THR A 45 14.40 8.63 19.95
C THR A 45 14.14 7.29 19.24
N ILE A 46 14.06 7.29 17.90
CA ILE A 46 13.71 6.11 17.11
C ILE A 46 14.80 5.05 17.21
N LYS A 47 14.41 3.87 17.71
CA LYS A 47 15.28 2.70 17.88
C LYS A 47 15.16 1.73 16.71
N ARG A 48 13.95 1.61 16.16
CA ARG A 48 13.65 0.69 15.05
C ARG A 48 12.78 1.41 14.03
N VAL A 49 12.97 1.06 12.77
CA VAL A 49 12.05 1.38 11.68
C VAL A 49 11.71 0.06 11.01
N TRP A 50 10.66 -0.60 11.50
CA TRP A 50 10.27 -1.88 10.92
C TRP A 50 9.70 -1.69 9.51
N ILE A 51 10.07 -2.56 8.59
CA ILE A 51 9.47 -2.63 7.27
C ILE A 51 8.54 -3.82 7.20
N TYR A 52 7.23 -3.55 7.07
CA TYR A 52 6.19 -4.55 6.99
C TYR A 52 5.70 -4.63 5.53
N ILE A 53 6.13 -5.65 4.80
CA ILE A 53 5.77 -5.93 3.42
C ILE A 53 4.84 -7.14 3.42
N THR A 54 3.63 -6.95 2.91
CA THR A 54 2.60 -8.00 2.89
C THR A 54 3.10 -9.22 2.10
N GLY A 55 3.07 -10.39 2.73
CA GLY A 55 3.51 -11.65 2.14
C GLY A 55 5.04 -11.83 1.99
N VAL A 56 5.85 -10.91 2.52
CA VAL A 56 7.33 -10.99 2.46
C VAL A 56 7.97 -10.92 3.85
N THR A 57 7.73 -9.84 4.61
CA THR A 57 8.31 -9.65 5.96
C THR A 57 7.29 -9.83 7.08
N ASP A 58 6.10 -10.34 6.74
CA ASP A 58 5.03 -10.56 7.70
C ASP A 58 4.91 -12.02 8.16
N HIS A 59 3.92 -12.24 9.04
CA HIS A 59 3.60 -13.53 9.62
C HIS A 59 3.12 -14.61 8.62
N HIS A 60 2.99 -14.33 7.32
CA HIS A 60 2.66 -15.34 6.32
C HIS A 60 3.89 -16.15 5.88
N GLN A 61 5.09 -15.59 5.99
CA GLN A 61 6.34 -16.25 5.61
C GLN A 61 7.11 -16.82 6.81
N ASN A 62 6.63 -16.58 8.04
CA ASN A 62 7.41 -16.77 9.27
C ASN A 62 8.80 -16.10 9.19
N SER A 63 8.89 -15.00 8.45
CA SER A 63 10.12 -14.24 8.28
C SER A 63 10.50 -13.57 9.59
N GLN A 64 11.81 -13.50 9.86
CA GLN A 64 12.31 -12.63 10.92
C GLN A 64 11.91 -11.18 10.61
N PRO A 65 11.33 -10.44 11.58
CA PRO A 65 11.00 -9.04 11.40
C PRO A 65 12.23 -8.23 10.98
N GLN A 66 12.05 -7.38 9.97
CA GLN A 66 13.14 -6.60 9.39
C GLN A 66 13.03 -5.15 9.82
N SER A 67 14.09 -4.61 10.40
CA SER A 67 14.23 -3.17 10.66
C SER A 67 15.20 -2.58 9.64
N MET A 68 14.89 -1.37 9.18
CA MET A 68 15.84 -0.55 8.46
C MET A 68 17.04 -0.22 9.33
N GLN A 69 18.15 0.16 8.69
CA GLN A 69 19.37 0.59 9.33
C GLN A 69 19.62 2.06 9.03
N ARG A 70 19.98 2.82 10.06
CA ARG A 70 20.38 4.21 9.92
C ARG A 70 21.79 4.31 9.32
N ILE A 71 21.98 5.25 8.40
CA ILE A 71 23.31 5.70 7.98
C ILE A 71 23.82 6.67 9.04
N ALA A 72 24.92 6.31 9.72
CA ALA A 72 25.46 7.05 10.86
C ALA A 72 25.69 8.54 10.55
N GLY A 73 25.35 9.39 11.52
CA GLY A 73 25.44 10.85 11.41
C GLY A 73 24.40 11.50 10.50
N THR A 74 23.34 10.77 10.10
CA THR A 74 22.29 11.28 9.20
C THR A 74 20.88 10.92 9.67
N ASP A 75 19.88 11.56 9.05
CA ASP A 75 18.46 11.25 9.21
C ASP A 75 17.99 10.10 8.29
N VAL A 76 18.90 9.39 7.61
CA VAL A 76 18.57 8.38 6.60
C VAL A 76 18.51 6.99 7.21
N TRP A 77 17.33 6.37 7.13
CA TRP A 77 17.15 4.93 7.32
C TRP A 77 16.99 4.24 5.97
N GLN A 78 17.63 3.09 5.80
CA GLN A 78 17.55 2.28 4.59
C GLN A 78 17.40 0.80 4.87
N TRP A 79 16.77 0.09 3.95
CA TRP A 79 16.76 -1.37 3.94
C TRP A 79 16.66 -1.89 2.52
N THR A 80 17.38 -2.96 2.23
CA THR A 80 17.45 -3.55 0.89
C THR A 80 17.03 -5.01 0.94
N THR A 81 16.27 -5.44 -0.06
CA THR A 81 15.84 -6.83 -0.24
C THR A 81 15.78 -7.20 -1.71
N GLN A 82 15.52 -8.48 -2.00
CA GLN A 82 15.24 -8.95 -3.34
C GLN A 82 13.76 -9.28 -3.50
N LEU A 83 13.16 -8.83 -4.60
CA LEU A 83 11.78 -9.14 -4.98
C LEU A 83 11.76 -9.70 -6.40
N ASN A 84 10.82 -10.60 -6.68
CA ASN A 84 10.64 -11.13 -8.03
C ASN A 84 10.17 -10.02 -8.97
N ALA A 85 10.62 -10.03 -10.23
CA ALA A 85 10.24 -9.08 -11.25
C ALA A 85 8.72 -8.97 -11.46
N ASN A 86 7.97 -10.02 -11.16
CA ASN A 86 6.50 -10.07 -11.25
C ASN A 86 5.77 -9.65 -9.97
N TRP A 87 6.50 -9.30 -8.92
CA TRP A 87 5.92 -9.05 -7.61
C TRP A 87 5.18 -7.70 -7.57
N ARG A 88 4.01 -7.71 -6.94
CA ARG A 88 3.25 -6.51 -6.57
C ARG A 88 2.69 -6.70 -5.17
N GLY A 89 2.75 -5.65 -4.36
CA GLY A 89 2.18 -5.70 -3.02
C GLY A 89 2.20 -4.35 -2.33
N SER A 90 1.70 -4.35 -1.10
CA SER A 90 1.70 -3.20 -0.22
C SER A 90 2.70 -3.35 0.91
N TYR A 91 3.23 -2.23 1.36
CA TYR A 91 4.11 -2.15 2.51
C TYR A 91 3.81 -0.93 3.37
N CYS A 92 4.34 -0.91 4.58
CA CYS A 92 4.34 0.25 5.48
C CYS A 92 5.59 0.25 6.36
N PHE A 93 5.93 1.41 6.89
CA PHE A 93 7.00 1.57 7.88
C PHE A 93 6.42 1.69 9.28
N ILE A 94 7.19 1.25 10.28
CA ILE A 94 6.84 1.39 11.69
C ILE A 94 8.04 1.96 12.46
N PRO A 95 8.29 3.28 12.37
CA PRO A 95 9.27 3.95 13.21
C PRO A 95 8.80 3.93 14.67
N THR A 96 9.65 3.43 15.57
CA THR A 96 9.28 3.28 16.98
C THR A 96 10.49 3.45 17.91
N GLU A 97 10.22 3.97 19.10
CA GLU A 97 11.19 4.05 20.20
C GLU A 97 11.39 2.69 20.90
N ARG A 98 10.52 1.71 20.60
CA ARG A 98 10.52 0.39 21.22
C ARG A 98 11.55 -0.54 20.58
N ASP A 99 12.31 -1.24 21.41
CA ASP A 99 13.26 -2.29 21.01
C ASP A 99 13.01 -3.64 21.74
N ASP A 100 11.86 -3.76 22.39
CA ASP A 100 11.50 -4.87 23.28
C ASP A 100 10.50 -5.86 22.66
N ILE A 101 10.11 -5.68 21.39
CA ILE A 101 9.01 -6.44 20.78
C ILE A 101 9.49 -7.72 20.11
N PHE A 102 10.58 -7.65 19.35
CA PHE A 102 11.14 -8.77 18.61
C PHE A 102 12.56 -9.03 19.07
N SER A 103 12.69 -9.71 20.22
CA SER A 103 13.98 -10.03 20.84
C SER A 103 14.46 -11.45 20.52
N ALA A 104 13.54 -12.34 20.13
CA ALA A 104 13.85 -13.72 19.79
C ALA A 104 14.41 -13.82 18.36
N PRO A 105 15.50 -14.58 18.11
CA PRO A 105 16.06 -14.76 16.77
C PRO A 105 15.12 -15.48 15.79
N SER A 106 14.19 -16.30 16.29
CA SER A 106 13.27 -17.06 15.45
C SER A 106 11.90 -17.13 16.11
N PRO A 107 11.14 -16.01 16.11
CA PRO A 107 9.82 -15.98 16.72
C PRO A 107 8.88 -16.93 15.98
N ASP A 108 8.02 -17.62 16.73
CA ASP A 108 6.99 -18.43 16.09
C ASP A 108 5.91 -17.55 15.43
N ARG A 109 4.99 -18.17 14.69
CA ARG A 109 3.94 -17.41 13.98
C ARG A 109 3.01 -16.63 14.91
N LEU A 110 2.75 -17.13 16.11
CA LEU A 110 1.89 -16.47 17.10
C LEU A 110 2.61 -15.29 17.73
N GLU A 111 3.89 -15.44 18.07
CA GLU A 111 4.76 -14.37 18.56
C GLU A 111 4.91 -13.27 17.51
N LEU A 112 5.11 -13.62 16.24
CA LEU A 112 5.12 -12.68 15.12
C LEU A 112 3.80 -11.89 15.07
N ARG A 113 2.67 -12.60 15.10
CA ARG A 113 1.35 -11.96 15.04
C ARG A 113 1.11 -11.03 16.22
N GLU A 114 1.47 -11.44 17.43
CA GLU A 114 1.31 -10.61 18.63
C GLU A 114 2.26 -9.41 18.65
N GLY A 115 3.51 -9.59 18.19
CA GLY A 115 4.46 -8.50 18.05
C GLY A 115 3.98 -7.47 17.02
N TRP A 116 3.56 -7.93 15.84
CA TRP A 116 2.98 -7.05 14.83
C TRP A 116 1.68 -6.38 15.31
N ARG A 117 0.83 -7.06 16.08
CA ARG A 117 -0.37 -6.45 16.68
C ARG A 117 -0.03 -5.24 17.56
N LYS A 118 1.10 -5.25 18.27
CA LYS A 118 1.59 -4.13 19.10
C LYS A 118 2.20 -2.99 18.26
N LEU A 119 2.74 -3.30 17.09
CA LEU A 119 3.47 -2.36 16.22
C LEU A 119 2.59 -1.70 15.16
N LEU A 120 1.69 -2.45 14.51
CA LEU A 120 0.86 -1.97 13.40
C LEU A 120 0.01 -0.72 13.71
N PRO A 121 -0.43 -0.45 14.96
CA PRO A 121 -1.07 0.83 15.27
C PRO A 121 -0.18 2.06 15.06
N GLN A 122 1.15 1.89 15.04
CA GLN A 122 2.15 2.94 14.75
C GLN A 122 2.56 2.95 13.26
N ALA A 123 2.00 2.06 12.44
CA ALA A 123 2.39 1.95 11.04
C ALA A 123 1.97 3.18 10.23
N ILE A 124 2.87 3.62 9.36
CA ILE A 124 2.69 4.73 8.44
C ILE A 124 2.93 4.27 7.00
N ALA A 125 2.23 4.90 6.06
CA ALA A 125 2.62 4.84 4.66
C ALA A 125 4.01 5.45 4.47
N ASP A 126 4.69 5.08 3.38
CA ASP A 126 5.91 5.76 2.94
C ASP A 126 5.58 7.21 2.57
N PRO A 127 6.12 8.20 3.30
CA PRO A 127 5.89 9.61 3.00
C PRO A 127 6.42 10.06 1.64
N LEU A 128 7.35 9.31 1.04
CA LEU A 128 7.95 9.60 -0.25
C LEU A 128 7.12 9.03 -1.41
N ASN A 129 6.24 8.07 -1.14
CA ASN A 129 5.49 7.36 -2.17
C ASN A 129 4.06 7.94 -2.31
N PRO A 130 3.74 8.59 -3.45
CA PRO A 130 2.42 9.18 -3.65
C PRO A 130 1.30 8.14 -3.79
N GLN A 131 1.63 6.89 -4.10
CA GLN A 131 0.68 5.79 -4.23
C GLN A 131 0.41 5.14 -2.88
N SER A 132 -0.26 5.89 -2.01
CA SER A 132 -0.56 5.50 -0.64
C SER A 132 -2.05 5.62 -0.34
N TRP A 133 -2.58 4.70 0.46
CA TRP A 133 -4.00 4.70 0.86
C TRP A 133 -4.18 4.22 2.29
N LYS A 134 -5.36 4.50 2.85
CA LYS A 134 -5.76 3.91 4.13
C LYS A 134 -6.17 2.46 3.90
N GLY A 135 -5.40 1.52 4.43
CA GLY A 135 -5.73 0.10 4.35
C GLY A 135 -6.95 -0.27 5.21
N GLY A 136 -7.60 -1.39 4.89
CA GLY A 136 -8.75 -1.90 5.64
C GLY A 136 -8.45 -2.32 7.08
N ARG A 137 -7.17 -2.37 7.49
CA ARG A 137 -6.71 -2.77 8.83
C ARG A 137 -6.49 -1.58 9.80
N GLY A 138 -6.86 -0.37 9.39
CA GLY A 138 -6.81 0.81 10.27
C GLY A 138 -5.51 1.61 10.24
N HIS A 139 -4.55 1.25 9.40
CA HIS A 139 -3.32 2.01 9.15
C HIS A 139 -3.12 2.25 7.65
N ALA A 140 -2.32 3.26 7.31
CA ALA A 140 -1.97 3.56 5.92
C ALA A 140 -0.90 2.59 5.39
N VAL A 141 -0.90 2.39 4.08
CA VAL A 141 0.08 1.58 3.34
C VAL A 141 0.43 2.27 2.03
N SER A 142 1.54 1.84 1.42
CA SER A 142 2.01 2.30 0.11
C SER A 142 2.13 1.12 -0.85
N ALA A 143 1.92 1.36 -2.15
CA ALA A 143 2.10 0.36 -3.20
C ALA A 143 3.58 0.26 -3.62
N LEU A 144 3.97 -0.96 -3.96
CA LEU A 144 5.19 -1.22 -4.71
C LEU A 144 4.87 -2.26 -5.80
N GLU A 145 5.26 -1.95 -7.03
CA GLU A 145 5.10 -2.81 -8.19
C GLU A 145 6.44 -3.01 -8.89
N MET A 146 6.82 -4.26 -9.14
CA MET A 146 8.02 -4.56 -9.92
C MET A 146 7.72 -4.45 -11.43
N PRO A 147 8.74 -4.21 -12.28
CA PRO A 147 8.53 -3.85 -13.68
C PRO A 147 7.79 -4.88 -14.54
N GLN A 148 7.76 -6.17 -14.13
CA GLN A 148 7.06 -7.24 -14.84
C GLN A 148 5.82 -7.72 -14.08
N ALA A 149 5.34 -6.96 -13.08
CA ALA A 149 4.11 -7.29 -12.39
C ALA A 149 2.95 -7.36 -13.39
N PRO A 150 2.11 -8.41 -13.35
CA PRO A 150 1.02 -8.57 -14.31
C PRO A 150 0.12 -7.34 -14.39
N LEU A 151 -0.36 -7.00 -15.59
CA LEU A 151 -1.29 -5.87 -15.74
C LEU A 151 -2.54 -6.07 -14.88
N GLN A 152 -3.05 -4.98 -14.31
CA GLN A 152 -4.35 -4.92 -13.65
C GLN A 152 -5.31 -4.14 -14.54
N PRO A 153 -6.16 -4.84 -15.33
CA PRO A 153 -7.01 -4.20 -16.33
C PRO A 153 -7.82 -3.03 -15.74
N GLY A 154 -7.71 -1.87 -16.39
CA GLY A 154 -8.43 -0.65 -16.04
C GLY A 154 -7.76 0.18 -14.95
N TRP A 155 -6.95 -0.43 -14.07
CA TRP A 155 -6.13 0.30 -13.09
C TRP A 155 -4.87 0.90 -13.75
N ASP A 156 -4.41 0.28 -14.84
CA ASP A 156 -3.31 0.76 -15.67
C ASP A 156 -3.69 1.98 -16.53
N CYS A 157 -4.95 2.10 -16.90
CA CYS A 157 -5.48 3.23 -17.67
C CYS A 157 -6.85 3.70 -17.12
N PRO A 158 -6.90 4.29 -15.91
CA PRO A 158 -8.16 4.72 -15.30
C PRO A 158 -8.78 5.89 -16.07
N GLN A 159 -10.10 5.89 -16.20
CA GLN A 159 -10.86 6.96 -16.87
C GLN A 159 -11.89 7.55 -15.91
N ALA A 160 -11.82 8.85 -15.65
CA ALA A 160 -12.79 9.48 -14.75
C ALA A 160 -14.23 9.29 -15.28
N PRO A 161 -15.17 8.83 -14.45
CA PRO A 161 -16.57 8.72 -14.88
C PRO A 161 -17.17 10.11 -15.09
N GLU A 162 -18.01 10.25 -16.13
CA GLU A 162 -18.80 11.46 -16.35
C GLU A 162 -19.85 11.66 -15.24
N ILE A 163 -20.46 10.56 -14.79
CA ILE A 163 -21.46 10.54 -13.71
C ILE A 163 -20.85 9.88 -12.48
N ALA A 164 -20.81 10.62 -11.36
CA ALA A 164 -20.32 10.09 -10.10
C ALA A 164 -21.24 9.02 -9.49
N ALA A 165 -20.66 8.10 -8.72
CA ALA A 165 -21.43 7.13 -7.93
C ALA A 165 -22.36 7.84 -6.92
N LYS A 166 -23.57 7.31 -6.78
CA LYS A 166 -24.57 7.83 -5.83
C LYS A 166 -24.47 7.09 -4.51
N GLU A 167 -24.19 7.83 -3.43
CA GLU A 167 -24.23 7.27 -2.07
C GLU A 167 -25.65 7.33 -1.50
N ILE A 168 -26.08 6.24 -0.87
CA ILE A 168 -27.34 6.14 -0.12
C ILE A 168 -27.12 5.50 1.25
N ILE A 169 -28.07 5.73 2.17
CA ILE A 169 -28.14 5.03 3.46
C ILE A 169 -29.21 3.95 3.37
N TRP A 170 -28.79 2.68 3.35
CA TRP A 170 -29.70 1.55 3.43
C TRP A 170 -30.01 1.21 4.89
N LYS A 171 -31.27 1.35 5.28
CA LYS A 171 -31.80 0.95 6.59
C LYS A 171 -32.39 -0.46 6.47
N SER A 172 -31.81 -1.43 7.17
CA SER A 172 -32.24 -2.82 7.10
C SER A 172 -33.15 -3.14 8.29
N GLU A 173 -34.42 -3.45 8.02
CA GLU A 173 -35.35 -3.94 9.05
C GLU A 173 -34.89 -5.27 9.63
N ARG A 174 -34.37 -6.17 8.78
CA ARG A 174 -33.90 -7.50 9.17
C ARG A 174 -32.64 -7.42 10.06
N LEU A 175 -31.67 -6.60 9.68
CA LEU A 175 -30.39 -6.50 10.39
C LEU A 175 -30.41 -5.46 11.52
N LYS A 176 -31.48 -4.65 11.61
CA LYS A 176 -31.68 -3.58 12.61
C LYS A 176 -30.49 -2.61 12.67
N ASN A 177 -29.90 -2.31 11.51
CA ASN A 177 -28.81 -1.34 11.37
C ASN A 177 -28.94 -0.55 10.06
N SER A 178 -28.13 0.52 9.94
CA SER A 178 -28.01 1.32 8.74
C SER A 178 -26.59 1.23 8.20
N ARG A 179 -26.43 1.21 6.87
CA ARG A 179 -25.12 1.24 6.22
C ARG A 179 -25.12 2.12 4.97
N ARG A 180 -23.94 2.65 4.64
CA ARG A 180 -23.70 3.31 3.36
C ARG A 180 -23.66 2.26 2.24
N VAL A 181 -24.23 2.62 1.11
CA VAL A 181 -24.18 1.86 -0.15
C VAL A 181 -23.90 2.86 -1.26
N TRP A 182 -23.03 2.51 -2.19
CA TRP A 182 -22.79 3.28 -3.40
C TRP A 182 -23.44 2.55 -4.56
N ILE A 183 -24.08 3.32 -5.44
CA ILE A 183 -24.69 2.84 -6.67
C ILE A 183 -23.97 3.54 -7.80
N PHE A 184 -23.34 2.76 -8.67
CA PHE A 184 -22.63 3.24 -9.84
C PHE A 184 -23.09 2.49 -11.07
N THR A 185 -23.16 3.20 -12.20
CA THR A 185 -23.58 2.61 -13.47
C THR A 185 -22.61 2.99 -14.56
N THR A 186 -22.21 2.02 -15.37
CA THR A 186 -21.32 2.25 -16.52
C THR A 186 -22.08 2.09 -17.84
N GLY A 187 -21.68 2.88 -18.84
CA GLY A 187 -22.16 2.78 -20.22
C GLY A 187 -23.63 3.14 -20.44
N ASP A 188 -24.00 3.16 -21.72
CA ASP A 188 -25.34 3.47 -22.19
C ASP A 188 -26.06 2.18 -22.61
N ALA A 189 -26.70 1.52 -21.65
CA ALA A 189 -27.59 0.38 -21.91
C ALA A 189 -28.98 0.62 -21.28
N THR A 190 -30.01 -0.05 -21.81
CA THR A 190 -31.35 -0.04 -21.19
C THR A 190 -31.28 -0.68 -19.81
N ALA A 191 -32.11 -0.21 -18.86
CA ALA A 191 -32.01 -0.63 -17.47
C ALA A 191 -32.23 -2.14 -17.26
N GLU A 192 -33.03 -2.78 -18.13
CA GLU A 192 -33.40 -4.19 -18.04
C GLU A 192 -32.29 -5.15 -18.49
N GLU A 193 -31.31 -4.66 -19.26
CA GLU A 193 -30.21 -5.46 -19.82
C GLU A 193 -28.92 -5.37 -18.98
N ARG A 194 -28.88 -4.49 -17.97
CA ARG A 194 -27.67 -4.27 -17.17
C ARG A 194 -27.49 -5.38 -16.13
N PRO A 195 -26.40 -6.16 -16.17
CA PRO A 195 -26.05 -7.04 -15.06
C PRO A 195 -25.81 -6.22 -13.78
N LEU A 196 -26.27 -6.76 -12.65
CA LEU A 196 -26.00 -6.24 -11.32
C LEU A 196 -24.78 -6.94 -10.71
N ALA A 197 -23.79 -6.18 -10.27
CA ALA A 197 -22.62 -6.68 -9.55
C ALA A 197 -22.61 -6.13 -8.12
N VAL A 198 -22.71 -7.00 -7.10
CA VAL A 198 -22.66 -6.56 -5.70
C VAL A 198 -21.25 -6.73 -5.15
N LEU A 199 -20.59 -5.62 -4.83
CA LEU A 199 -19.25 -5.61 -4.23
C LEU A 199 -19.34 -5.46 -2.70
N LEU A 200 -18.80 -6.44 -1.97
CA LEU A 200 -18.60 -6.32 -0.53
C LEU A 200 -17.42 -5.41 -0.21
N ASP A 201 -17.32 -4.96 1.04
CA ASP A 201 -16.35 -3.96 1.50
C ASP A 201 -16.42 -2.65 0.68
N GLY A 202 -17.63 -2.24 0.30
CA GLY A 202 -17.89 -1.10 -0.58
C GLY A 202 -17.28 0.22 -0.12
N GLU A 203 -17.08 0.43 1.19
CA GLU A 203 -16.35 1.61 1.69
C GLU A 203 -14.91 1.67 1.17
N PHE A 204 -14.22 0.53 1.09
CA PHE A 204 -12.85 0.45 0.58
C PHE A 204 -12.82 0.78 -0.92
N TRP A 205 -13.69 0.13 -1.71
CA TRP A 205 -13.78 0.33 -3.16
C TRP A 205 -14.37 1.68 -3.56
N ALA A 206 -15.06 2.37 -2.66
CA ALA A 206 -15.60 3.71 -2.91
C ALA A 206 -14.63 4.82 -2.52
N GLN A 207 -13.84 4.62 -1.46
CA GLN A 207 -13.08 5.70 -0.81
C GLN A 207 -11.57 5.46 -0.78
N SER A 208 -11.12 4.27 -0.43
CA SER A 208 -9.69 3.97 -0.25
C SER A 208 -9.00 3.67 -1.58
N MET A 209 -9.62 2.83 -2.40
CA MET A 209 -9.19 2.54 -3.78
C MET A 209 -10.43 2.66 -4.69
N PRO A 210 -10.82 3.90 -5.07
CA PRO A 210 -12.02 4.14 -5.87
C PRO A 210 -12.04 3.33 -7.16
N VAL A 211 -13.01 2.41 -7.30
CA VAL A 211 -13.12 1.49 -8.45
C VAL A 211 -13.80 2.13 -9.67
N TRP A 212 -14.41 3.31 -9.50
CA TRP A 212 -15.20 3.99 -10.54
C TRP A 212 -14.41 4.25 -11.82
N PRO A 213 -13.17 4.80 -11.75
CA PRO A 213 -12.42 5.07 -12.97
C PRO A 213 -12.00 3.81 -13.73
N VAL A 214 -11.81 2.72 -13.00
CA VAL A 214 -11.42 1.41 -13.52
C VAL A 214 -12.58 0.78 -14.27
N LEU A 215 -13.76 0.73 -13.65
CA LEU A 215 -14.97 0.20 -14.27
C LEU A 215 -15.36 1.01 -15.50
N THR A 216 -15.20 2.34 -15.45
CA THR A 216 -15.44 3.23 -16.59
C THR A 216 -14.52 2.88 -17.75
N SER A 217 -13.21 2.76 -17.51
CA SER A 217 -12.23 2.39 -18.52
C SER A 217 -12.52 1.01 -19.14
N LEU A 218 -12.85 0.03 -18.30
CA LEU A 218 -13.16 -1.33 -18.74
C LEU A 218 -14.46 -1.44 -19.55
N THR A 219 -15.42 -0.55 -19.30
CA THR A 219 -16.70 -0.55 -20.02
C THR A 219 -16.64 0.28 -21.30
N ILE A 220 -16.11 1.51 -21.22
CA ILE A 220 -16.22 2.51 -22.31
C ILE A 220 -15.05 2.42 -23.27
N VAL A 221 -13.82 2.24 -22.76
CA VAL A 221 -12.61 2.31 -23.60
C VAL A 221 -12.27 0.96 -24.18
N SER A 222 -12.21 -0.07 -23.35
CA SER A 222 -11.77 -1.40 -23.78
C SER A 222 -12.91 -2.34 -24.20
N ASN A 223 -14.17 -2.00 -23.90
CA ASN A 223 -15.34 -2.87 -24.08
C ASN A 223 -15.12 -4.28 -23.49
N PHE A 224 -14.32 -4.36 -22.43
CA PHE A 224 -13.94 -5.61 -21.76
C PHE A 224 -15.03 -6.06 -20.79
N LEU A 225 -15.75 -5.10 -20.19
CA LEU A 225 -16.93 -5.34 -19.38
C LEU A 225 -18.18 -4.82 -20.11
N PRO A 226 -19.33 -5.51 -20.01
CA PRO A 226 -20.60 -4.93 -20.47
C PRO A 226 -21.01 -3.76 -19.57
N PRO A 227 -21.82 -2.81 -20.08
CA PRO A 227 -22.48 -1.80 -19.26
C PRO A 227 -23.19 -2.45 -18.06
N CYS A 228 -22.90 -2.01 -16.84
CA CYS A 228 -23.38 -2.66 -15.62
C CYS A 228 -23.86 -1.68 -14.56
N MET A 229 -24.52 -2.20 -13.54
CA MET A 229 -24.81 -1.51 -12.29
C MET A 229 -24.05 -2.22 -11.15
N CYS A 230 -23.35 -1.46 -10.31
CA CYS A 230 -22.64 -1.99 -9.15
C CYS A 230 -22.84 -1.16 -7.88
#